data_AF-A0A087SEW3-F1
#
_entry.id   AF-A0A087SEW3-F1
#
_cell.length_a   1.000
_cell.length_b   1.000
_cell.length_c   1.000
_cell.angle_alpha   90.00
_cell.angle_beta   90.00
_cell.angle_gamma   90.00
#
_symmetry.space_group_name_H-M   'P 1'
#
loop_
_entity.id
_entity.type
_entity.pdbx_description
1 polymer ?
#
loop_
_entity_poly.entity_id
_entity_poly.type
_entity_poly.pdbx_seq_one_letter_code
_entity_poly.pdbx_strand_id
1 'polypeptide(L)'
;MAKKSWGTSDKVQEARERKNSSKKEAAEAEAKQKEEAYWSQHANPKGRKDAKREEQVTEDAYAAAVEVENTNVQEGNGVNARGLDQALEQLGIAEKAQDMHPERRAKAAWEAYYEEQLAVLKEDKPGLRLMQYKSMIFENWQRSPLNPRNQAVSKK
;
A
#
# COMPACT_ATOMS: atom_id res chain seq x y z
N MET A 1 -16.99 -59.86 -85.59
CA MET A 1 -18.31 -59.86 -84.91
C MET A 1 -18.42 -58.58 -84.08
N ALA A 2 -19.32 -57.66 -84.45
CA ALA A 2 -19.40 -56.31 -83.85
C ALA A 2 -20.29 -56.32 -82.59
N LYS A 3 -19.80 -55.66 -81.52
CA LYS A 3 -20.45 -55.58 -80.20
C LYS A 3 -21.56 -54.52 -80.24
N LYS A 4 -22.82 -54.90 -80.04
CA LYS A 4 -23.98 -53.99 -79.99
C LYS A 4 -23.98 -53.24 -78.65
N SER A 5 -23.95 -51.89 -78.66
CA SER A 5 -24.19 -51.05 -77.49
C SER A 5 -25.69 -50.74 -77.36
N TRP A 6 -26.27 -51.03 -76.20
CA TRP A 6 -27.65 -50.67 -75.88
C TRP A 6 -27.65 -49.22 -75.37
N GLY A 7 -28.27 -48.30 -76.12
CA GLY A 7 -28.45 -46.91 -75.70
C GLY A 7 -29.40 -46.81 -74.50
N THR A 8 -29.04 -46.02 -73.50
CA THR A 8 -29.91 -45.74 -72.34
C THR A 8 -31.13 -44.92 -72.76
N SER A 9 -32.32 -45.37 -72.34
CA SER A 9 -33.60 -44.74 -72.68
C SER A 9 -33.74 -43.32 -72.11
N ASP A 10 -34.31 -42.42 -72.92
CA ASP A 10 -34.50 -40.97 -72.70
C ASP A 10 -35.09 -40.63 -71.31
N LYS A 11 -36.07 -41.44 -70.87
CA LYS A 11 -36.73 -41.29 -69.56
C LYS A 11 -35.79 -41.50 -68.37
N VAL A 12 -34.74 -42.31 -68.55
CA VAL A 12 -33.70 -42.56 -67.52
C VAL A 12 -32.69 -41.40 -67.48
N GLN A 13 -32.46 -40.72 -68.60
CA GLN A 13 -31.59 -39.55 -68.66
C GLN A 13 -32.25 -38.35 -67.96
N GLU A 14 -33.52 -38.08 -68.26
CA GLU A 14 -34.27 -36.99 -67.63
C GLU A 14 -34.42 -37.15 -66.10
N ALA A 15 -34.61 -38.39 -65.61
CA ALA A 15 -34.63 -38.68 -64.18
C ALA A 15 -33.28 -38.46 -63.50
N ARG A 16 -32.17 -38.72 -64.19
CA ARG A 16 -30.81 -38.46 -63.69
C ARG A 16 -30.48 -36.97 -63.69
N GLU A 17 -30.96 -36.23 -64.67
CA GLU A 17 -30.77 -34.78 -64.77
C GLU A 17 -31.53 -34.02 -63.67
N ARG A 18 -32.76 -34.44 -63.34
CA ARG A 18 -33.51 -33.92 -62.18
C ARG A 18 -32.81 -34.19 -60.85
N LYS A 19 -32.26 -35.39 -60.67
CA LYS A 19 -31.49 -35.75 -59.47
C LYS A 19 -30.16 -35.00 -59.38
N ASN A 20 -29.52 -34.72 -60.51
CA ASN A 20 -28.27 -33.97 -60.56
C ASN A 20 -28.50 -32.46 -60.35
N SER A 21 -29.58 -31.88 -60.87
CA SER A 21 -29.95 -30.48 -60.62
C SER A 21 -30.30 -30.27 -59.15
N SER A 22 -31.13 -31.12 -58.53
CA SER A 22 -31.45 -31.02 -57.10
C SER A 22 -30.20 -31.16 -56.22
N LYS A 23 -29.25 -32.03 -56.61
CA LYS A 23 -27.98 -32.19 -55.90
C LYS A 23 -27.06 -30.97 -56.05
N LYS A 24 -27.08 -30.30 -57.20
CA LYS A 24 -26.33 -29.06 -57.44
C LYS A 24 -26.90 -27.90 -56.63
N GLU A 25 -28.23 -27.74 -56.61
CA GLU A 25 -28.91 -26.70 -55.82
C GLU A 25 -28.67 -26.88 -54.31
N ALA A 26 -28.71 -28.12 -53.80
CA ALA A 26 -28.39 -28.40 -52.41
C ALA A 26 -26.93 -28.06 -52.06
N ALA A 27 -25.98 -28.39 -52.96
CA ALA A 27 -24.57 -28.06 -52.76
C ALA A 27 -24.29 -26.55 -52.82
N GLU A 28 -25.00 -25.82 -53.68
CA GLU A 28 -24.88 -24.36 -53.79
C GLU A 28 -25.49 -23.65 -52.58
N ALA A 29 -26.63 -24.12 -52.07
CA ALA A 29 -27.22 -23.62 -50.84
C ALA A 29 -26.30 -23.86 -49.64
N GLU A 30 -25.66 -25.02 -49.55
CA GLU A 30 -24.69 -25.32 -48.50
C GLU A 30 -23.42 -24.46 -48.62
N ALA A 31 -22.94 -24.21 -49.85
CA ALA A 31 -21.81 -23.32 -50.09
C ALA A 31 -22.14 -21.88 -49.68
N LYS A 32 -23.33 -21.39 -50.01
CA LYS A 32 -23.80 -20.05 -49.63
C LYS A 32 -23.96 -19.90 -48.11
N GLN A 33 -24.50 -20.92 -47.43
CA GLN A 33 -24.58 -20.93 -45.96
C GLN A 33 -23.19 -20.90 -45.30
N LYS A 34 -22.23 -21.65 -45.85
CA LYS A 34 -20.83 -21.63 -45.37
C LYS A 34 -20.17 -20.28 -45.59
N GLU A 35 -20.40 -19.67 -46.75
CA GLU A 35 -19.88 -18.34 -47.07
C GLU A 35 -20.47 -17.27 -46.15
N GLU A 36 -21.78 -17.29 -45.93
CA GLU A 36 -22.48 -16.35 -45.05
C GLU A 36 -22.07 -16.53 -43.58
N ALA A 37 -21.88 -17.78 -43.11
CA ALA A 37 -21.34 -18.05 -41.79
C ALA A 37 -19.89 -17.55 -41.63
N TYR A 38 -19.07 -17.72 -42.68
CA TYR A 38 -17.71 -17.21 -42.71
C TYR A 38 -17.69 -15.67 -42.67
N TRP A 39 -18.46 -15.00 -43.53
CA TRP A 39 -18.57 -13.55 -43.50
C TRP A 39 -19.14 -13.04 -42.17
N SER A 40 -20.14 -13.70 -41.59
CA SER A 40 -20.71 -13.31 -40.29
C SER A 40 -19.67 -13.35 -39.15
N GLN A 41 -18.84 -14.39 -39.09
CA GLN A 41 -17.78 -14.50 -38.07
C GLN A 41 -16.66 -13.47 -38.25
N HIS A 42 -16.40 -13.03 -39.49
CA HIS A 42 -15.29 -12.15 -39.83
C HIS A 42 -15.69 -10.69 -40.13
N ALA A 43 -16.98 -10.37 -40.24
CA ALA A 43 -17.47 -9.06 -40.67
C ALA A 43 -17.42 -7.97 -39.59
N ASN A 44 -17.19 -8.28 -38.31
CA ASN A 44 -17.21 -7.23 -37.28
C ASN A 44 -16.02 -7.22 -36.30
N PRO A 45 -14.80 -6.91 -36.78
CA PRO A 45 -13.69 -6.55 -35.90
C PRO A 45 -13.91 -5.21 -35.17
N LYS A 46 -14.83 -4.35 -35.66
CA LYS A 46 -15.20 -3.08 -35.00
C LYS A 46 -16.14 -3.29 -33.82
N GLY A 47 -17.16 -4.13 -33.96
CA GLY A 47 -18.07 -4.51 -32.86
C GLY A 47 -17.37 -5.15 -31.66
N ARG A 48 -16.22 -5.83 -31.85
CA ARG A 48 -15.38 -6.30 -30.73
C ARG A 48 -14.69 -5.17 -29.98
N LYS A 49 -14.29 -4.09 -30.66
CA LYS A 49 -13.71 -2.90 -30.02
C LYS A 49 -14.78 -2.09 -29.31
N ASP A 50 -15.98 -2.02 -29.88
CA ASP A 50 -17.13 -1.36 -29.27
C ASP A 50 -17.65 -2.15 -28.05
N ALA A 51 -17.73 -3.48 -28.13
CA ALA A 51 -18.06 -4.34 -26.98
C ALA A 51 -17.00 -4.25 -25.86
N LYS A 52 -15.72 -4.17 -26.20
CA LYS A 52 -14.63 -3.97 -25.23
C LYS A 52 -14.61 -2.55 -24.63
N ARG A 53 -15.20 -1.57 -25.32
CA ARG A 53 -15.36 -0.19 -24.84
C ARG A 53 -16.62 -0.04 -23.99
N GLU A 54 -17.66 -0.82 -24.26
CA GLU A 54 -18.86 -0.95 -23.41
C GLU A 54 -18.62 -1.82 -22.18
N GLU A 55 -17.60 -2.69 -22.20
CA GLU A 55 -16.98 -3.30 -21.01
C GLU A 55 -16.12 -2.28 -20.21
N GLN A 56 -16.57 -1.03 -20.15
CA GLN A 56 -16.07 -0.08 -19.17
C GLN A 56 -16.84 -0.35 -17.87
N VAL A 57 -16.10 -0.70 -16.82
CA VAL A 57 -16.63 -0.87 -15.47
C VAL A 57 -17.42 0.38 -15.13
N THR A 58 -18.69 0.23 -14.78
CA THR A 58 -19.56 1.35 -14.41
C THR A 58 -18.96 2.07 -13.20
N GLU A 59 -19.23 3.37 -13.07
CA GLU A 59 -18.74 4.16 -11.94
C GLU A 59 -19.13 3.53 -10.59
N ASP A 60 -20.32 2.94 -10.51
CA ASP A 60 -20.80 2.18 -9.35
C ASP A 60 -19.98 0.91 -9.08
N ALA A 61 -19.59 0.17 -10.12
CA ALA A 61 -18.78 -1.03 -9.98
C ALA A 61 -17.32 -0.69 -9.61
N TYR A 62 -16.82 0.46 -10.06
CA TYR A 62 -15.52 0.99 -9.63
C TYR A 62 -15.57 1.46 -8.18
N ALA A 63 -16.62 2.20 -7.78
CA ALA A 63 -16.83 2.62 -6.40
C ALA A 63 -16.91 1.40 -5.46
N ALA A 64 -17.69 0.39 -5.83
CA ALA A 64 -17.79 -0.86 -5.07
C ALA A 64 -16.45 -1.62 -4.95
N ALA A 65 -15.57 -1.51 -5.96
CA ALA A 65 -14.24 -2.09 -5.90
C ALA A 65 -13.26 -1.29 -5.02
N VAL A 66 -13.43 0.03 -4.93
CA VAL A 66 -12.63 0.91 -4.05
C VAL A 66 -13.06 0.80 -2.59
N GLU A 67 -14.35 0.58 -2.34
CA GLU A 67 -14.92 0.47 -1.00
C GLU A 67 -14.66 -0.89 -0.32
N VAL A 68 -13.91 -1.78 -0.99
CA VAL A 68 -13.47 -3.05 -0.42
C VAL A 68 -12.56 -2.78 0.78
N GLU A 69 -13.04 -3.18 1.96
CA GLU A 69 -12.32 -3.04 3.22
C GLU A 69 -10.98 -3.78 3.19
N ASN A 70 -9.91 -3.08 3.56
CA ASN A 70 -8.56 -3.66 3.60
C ASN A 70 -8.36 -4.47 4.88
N THR A 71 -8.66 -5.77 4.81
CA THR A 71 -8.53 -6.72 5.93
C THR A 71 -7.09 -6.98 6.40
N ASN A 72 -6.07 -6.43 5.71
CA ASN A 72 -4.68 -6.53 6.15
C ASN A 72 -4.36 -5.58 7.31
N VAL A 73 -5.22 -4.59 7.55
CA VAL A 73 -5.12 -3.71 8.72
C VAL A 73 -6.01 -4.31 9.81
N GLN A 74 -5.41 -4.96 10.80
CA GLN A 74 -6.14 -5.41 11.98
C GLN A 74 -6.69 -4.18 12.71
N GLU A 75 -8.01 -4.07 12.84
CA GLU A 75 -8.65 -3.07 13.69
C GLU A 75 -8.01 -3.12 15.09
N GLY A 76 -7.32 -2.04 15.47
CA GLY A 76 -6.66 -1.92 16.76
C GLY A 76 -5.15 -2.25 16.82
N ASN A 77 -4.53 -2.72 15.74
CA ASN A 77 -3.07 -3.00 15.71
C ASN A 77 -2.29 -2.16 14.69
N GLY A 78 -2.99 -1.31 13.92
CA GLY A 78 -2.38 -0.40 12.94
C GLY A 78 -1.95 0.92 13.58
N VAL A 79 -0.64 1.14 13.70
CA VAL A 79 -0.06 2.42 14.10
C VAL A 79 -0.29 3.44 12.97
N ASN A 80 -1.32 4.27 13.09
CA ASN A 80 -1.67 5.29 12.09
C ASN A 80 -1.08 6.64 12.52
N ALA A 81 0.14 6.93 12.07
CA ALA A 81 0.75 8.25 12.21
C ALA A 81 0.73 8.95 10.85
N ARG A 82 0.11 10.14 10.77
CA ARG A 82 0.10 10.96 9.55
C ARG A 82 1.15 12.08 9.55
N GLY A 83 2.06 12.08 10.53
CA GLY A 83 3.12 13.06 10.66
C GLY A 83 4.23 12.60 11.62
N LEU A 84 5.35 13.32 11.61
CA LEU A 84 6.53 12.99 12.41
C LEU A 84 6.22 12.97 13.92
N ASP A 85 5.53 13.98 14.41
CA ASP A 85 5.21 14.10 15.83
C ASP A 85 4.28 12.98 16.30
N GLN A 86 3.26 12.65 15.51
CA GLN A 86 2.35 11.54 15.79
C GLN A 86 3.05 10.17 15.75
N ALA A 87 4.03 10.00 14.86
CA ALA A 87 4.83 8.79 14.80
C ALA A 87 5.74 8.64 16.03
N LEU A 88 6.37 9.73 16.47
CA LEU A 88 7.23 9.76 17.65
C LEU A 88 6.46 9.50 18.95
N GLU A 89 5.24 10.03 19.04
CA GLU A 89 4.33 9.81 20.17
C GLU A 89 3.87 8.34 20.22
N GLN A 90 3.41 7.78 19.10
CA GLN A 90 2.97 6.38 19.03
C GLN A 90 4.11 5.38 19.31
N LEU A 91 5.36 5.73 19.01
CA LEU A 91 6.54 4.92 19.34
C LEU A 91 6.98 5.07 20.81
N GLY A 92 6.40 6.00 21.59
CA GLY A 92 6.82 6.28 22.97
C GLY A 92 8.27 6.78 23.09
N ILE A 93 8.85 7.23 21.97
CA ILE A 93 10.24 7.69 21.91
C ILE A 93 10.33 9.12 22.48
N ALA A 94 9.30 9.95 22.25
CA ALA A 94 9.26 11.33 22.75
C ALA A 94 9.36 11.39 24.29
N GLU A 95 8.64 10.52 25.01
CA GLU A 95 8.65 10.48 26.48
C GLU A 95 9.99 9.99 27.03
N LYS A 96 10.58 8.96 26.40
CA LYS A 96 11.93 8.49 26.76
C LYS A 96 13.03 9.49 26.39
N ALA A 97 12.87 10.26 25.31
CA ALA A 97 13.86 11.23 24.86
C ALA A 97 14.05 12.39 25.87
N GLN A 98 13.00 12.81 26.57
CA GLN A 98 13.14 13.79 27.67
C GLN A 98 14.03 13.27 28.81
N ASP A 99 14.03 11.95 29.04
CA ASP A 99 14.80 11.32 30.11
C ASP A 99 16.19 10.82 29.67
N MET A 100 16.59 11.06 28.42
CA MET A 100 17.91 10.66 27.89
C MET A 100 19.04 11.67 28.12
N HIS A 101 18.79 12.78 28.83
CA HIS A 101 19.79 13.83 29.03
C HIS A 101 20.34 13.91 30.47
N PRO A 102 21.23 12.99 30.88
CA PRO A 102 21.90 13.06 32.17
C PRO A 102 22.72 14.34 32.32
N GLU A 103 23.26 14.87 31.22
CA GLU A 103 24.00 16.15 31.20
C GLU A 103 23.09 17.36 31.50
N ARG A 104 21.87 17.38 30.97
CA ARG A 104 20.90 18.46 31.23
C ARG A 104 20.35 18.37 32.66
N ARG A 105 20.10 17.17 33.17
CA ARG A 105 19.74 16.95 34.59
C ARG A 105 20.85 17.39 35.54
N ALA A 106 22.10 17.03 35.26
CA ALA A 106 23.24 17.44 36.09
C ALA A 106 23.42 18.96 36.13
N LYS A 107 23.25 19.64 34.98
CA LYS A 107 23.34 21.10 34.91
C LYS A 107 22.19 21.80 35.65
N ALA A 108 20.95 21.38 35.40
CA ALA A 108 19.78 21.94 36.06
C ALA A 108 19.82 21.72 37.59
N ALA A 109 20.23 20.53 38.02
CA ALA A 109 20.34 20.21 39.44
C ALA A 109 21.49 20.98 40.11
N TRP A 110 22.62 21.18 39.41
CA TRP A 110 23.69 22.07 39.89
C TRP A 110 23.19 23.49 40.06
N GLU A 111 22.42 24.02 39.08
CA GLU A 111 21.98 25.41 39.05
C GLU A 111 21.01 25.72 40.19
N ALA A 112 20.02 24.84 40.39
CA ALA A 112 19.13 24.91 41.54
C ALA A 112 19.91 24.88 42.87
N TYR A 113 20.87 23.96 43.01
CA TYR A 113 21.68 23.86 44.22
C TYR A 113 22.56 25.09 44.44
N TYR A 114 23.14 25.65 43.37
CA TYR A 114 24.01 26.80 43.49
C TYR A 114 23.27 28.06 43.90
N GLU A 115 22.09 28.32 43.35
CA GLU A 115 21.32 29.51 43.72
C GLU A 115 20.92 29.48 45.21
N GLU A 116 20.44 28.33 45.70
CA GLU A 116 20.10 28.15 47.11
C GLU A 116 21.34 28.29 48.01
N GLN A 117 22.44 27.61 47.67
CA GLN A 117 23.64 27.63 48.50
C GLN A 117 24.39 28.96 48.44
N LEU A 118 24.34 29.67 47.32
CA LEU A 118 24.94 30.99 47.18
C LEU A 118 24.26 32.00 48.10
N ALA A 119 22.93 31.96 48.22
CA ALA A 119 22.19 32.82 49.14
C ALA A 119 22.63 32.56 50.59
N VAL A 120 22.63 31.29 51.02
CA VAL A 120 23.05 30.88 52.36
C VAL A 120 24.50 31.25 52.66
N LEU A 121 25.44 30.97 51.74
CA LEU A 121 26.86 31.26 51.93
C LEU A 121 27.19 32.76 51.94
N LYS A 122 26.41 33.58 51.24
CA LYS A 122 26.55 35.05 51.28
C LYS A 122 26.09 35.62 52.62
N GLU A 123 25.06 35.05 53.22
CA GLU A 123 24.58 35.41 54.55
C GLU A 123 25.57 34.97 55.64
N ASP A 124 26.04 33.73 55.58
CA ASP A 124 26.95 33.17 56.58
C ASP A 124 28.34 33.83 56.57
N LYS A 125 28.87 34.12 55.39
CA LYS A 125 30.24 34.61 55.21
C LYS A 125 30.26 35.74 54.19
N PRO A 126 29.78 36.94 54.52
CA PRO A 126 29.87 38.07 53.61
C PRO A 126 31.34 38.44 53.33
N GLY A 127 31.67 38.80 52.09
CA GLY A 127 32.99 39.34 51.73
C GLY A 127 33.96 38.37 51.04
N LEU A 128 33.58 37.12 50.79
CA LEU A 128 34.38 36.22 49.94
C LEU A 128 34.21 36.55 48.45
N ARG A 129 35.22 36.22 47.64
CA ARG A 129 35.15 36.37 46.18
C ARG A 129 34.19 35.32 45.61
N LEU A 130 33.42 35.68 44.56
CA LEU A 130 32.47 34.78 43.89
C LEU A 130 33.06 33.41 43.53
N MET A 131 34.33 33.39 43.09
CA MET A 131 35.05 32.16 42.76
C MET A 131 35.25 31.23 43.96
N GLN A 132 35.45 31.78 45.16
CA GLN A 132 35.60 30.99 46.40
C GLN A 132 34.27 30.37 46.80
N TYR A 133 33.16 31.13 46.75
CA TYR A 133 31.83 30.56 46.97
C TYR A 133 31.53 29.44 45.98
N LYS A 134 31.81 29.65 44.69
CA LYS A 134 31.62 28.63 43.67
C LYS A 134 32.41 27.36 43.95
N SER A 135 33.67 27.48 44.40
CA SER A 135 34.50 26.33 44.78
C SER A 135 33.91 25.58 45.98
N MET A 136 33.47 26.29 47.02
CA MET A 136 32.87 25.68 48.22
C MET A 136 31.54 24.98 47.90
N ILE A 137 30.69 25.63 47.10
CA ILE A 137 29.42 25.06 46.65
C ILE A 137 29.66 23.82 45.79
N PHE A 138 30.66 23.84 44.91
CA PHE A 138 30.98 22.71 44.05
C PHE A 138 31.46 21.48 44.85
N GLU A 139 32.32 21.68 45.85
CA GLU A 139 32.75 20.60 46.76
C GLU A 139 31.57 20.00 47.53
N ASN A 140 30.67 20.85 48.05
CA ASN A 140 29.46 20.39 48.73
C ASN A 140 28.52 19.66 47.76
N TRP A 141 28.41 20.13 46.52
CA TRP A 141 27.63 19.50 45.45
C TRP A 141 28.15 18.11 45.06
N GLN A 142 29.47 17.91 45.01
CA GLN A 142 30.06 16.61 44.69
C GLN A 142 29.71 15.54 45.73
N ARG A 143 29.49 15.94 47.00
CA ARG A 143 29.11 15.05 48.11
C ARG A 143 27.60 14.98 48.35
N SER A 144 26.84 15.94 47.83
CA SER A 144 25.40 16.04 48.04
C SER A 144 24.64 14.85 47.41
N PRO A 145 23.59 14.33 48.07
CA PRO A 145 22.71 13.31 47.51
C PRO A 145 21.85 13.82 46.35
N LEU A 146 21.73 15.14 46.19
CA LEU A 146 21.01 15.78 45.08
C LEU A 146 21.77 15.70 43.76
N ASN A 147 23.05 15.34 43.79
CA ASN A 147 23.83 15.14 42.58
C ASN A 147 23.40 13.83 41.89
N PRO A 148 22.88 13.88 40.65
CA PRO A 148 22.44 12.68 39.93
C PRO A 148 23.55 11.62 39.80
N ARG A 149 24.82 12.03 39.83
CA ARG A 149 25.98 11.13 39.81
C ARG A 149 26.07 10.22 41.05
N ASN A 150 25.61 10.70 42.20
CA ASN A 150 25.62 9.96 43.47
C ASN A 150 24.37 9.06 43.61
N GLN A 151 23.27 9.39 42.91
CA GLN A 151 22.02 8.60 42.95
C GLN A 151 22.13 7.26 42.21
N ALA A 152 22.98 7.15 41.19
CA ALA A 152 23.21 5.89 40.47
C ALA A 152 23.86 4.80 41.34
N VAL A 153 24.57 5.18 42.42
CA VAL A 153 25.26 4.25 43.33
C VAL A 153 24.32 3.68 44.41
N SER A 154 23.19 4.35 44.66
CA SER A 154 22.25 4.00 45.74
C SER A 154 21.18 2.98 45.36
N LYS A 155 21.00 2.65 44.07
CA LYS A 155 20.03 1.64 43.63
C LYS A 155 20.67 0.26 43.71
N LYS A 156 20.61 -0.38 44.89
CA LYS A 156 20.93 -1.79 45.08
C LYS A 156 19.91 -2.43 45.99
#